data_AF-A0AAN8GK85-F1
#
_entry.id   AF-A0AAN8GK85-F1
#
_cell.length_a   1.000
_cell.length_b   1.000
_cell.length_c   1.000
_cell.angle_alpha   90.00
_cell.angle_beta   90.00
_cell.angle_gamma   90.00
#
_symmetry.space_group_name_H-M   'P 1'
#
loop_
_entity.id
_entity.type
_entity.pdbx_description
1 polymer ?
#
loop_
_entity_poly.entity_id
_entity_poly.type
_entity_poly.pdbx_seq_one_letter_code
_entity_poly.pdbx_strand_id
1 'polypeptide(L)'
;MGHHTAAHIYERVETVCLDIGFQNRIQLSMDGPNVNWKLFSIAQQNIEGQTGKKMLNVGSCGLHILHNSFRAGCAATHWELGHALSTLKWLFKDVPARREDYTEVTGTSFPLTSVIIDGLNMWR
;
A
#
# COMPACT_ATOMS: atom_id res chain seq x y z
N MET A 1 13.80 4.96 -7.37
CA MET A 1 12.79 4.48 -8.34
C MET A 1 13.42 3.39 -9.17
N GLY A 2 12.86 2.18 -9.18
CA GLY A 2 13.43 1.03 -9.91
C GLY A 2 13.11 1.11 -11.41
N HIS A 3 13.93 0.49 -12.24
CA HIS A 3 13.76 0.42 -13.71
C HIS A 3 12.60 -0.49 -14.17
N HIS A 4 11.65 -0.79 -13.29
CA HIS A 4 10.54 -1.69 -13.60
C HIS A 4 9.44 -0.91 -14.34
N THR A 5 9.08 -1.41 -15.51
CA THR A 5 7.98 -0.88 -16.33
C THR A 5 6.70 -1.66 -16.02
N ALA A 6 5.54 -1.14 -16.47
CA ALA A 6 4.28 -1.87 -16.38
C ALA A 6 4.33 -3.24 -17.06
N ALA A 7 5.13 -3.40 -18.12
CA ALA A 7 5.32 -4.68 -18.79
C ALA A 7 6.06 -5.70 -17.91
N HIS A 8 7.12 -5.28 -17.22
CA HIS A 8 7.85 -6.17 -16.29
C HIS A 8 6.96 -6.63 -15.13
N ILE A 9 6.07 -5.76 -14.63
CA ILE A 9 5.12 -6.13 -13.58
C ILE A 9 4.04 -7.07 -14.14
N TYR A 10 3.57 -6.80 -15.36
CA TYR A 10 2.56 -7.63 -16.02
C TYR A 10 3.03 -9.07 -16.25
N GLU A 11 4.27 -9.27 -16.72
CA GLU A 11 4.85 -10.62 -16.92
C GLU A 11 4.79 -11.45 -15.63
N ARG A 12 5.07 -10.82 -14.49
CA ARG A 12 5.01 -11.49 -13.19
C ARG A 12 3.58 -11.79 -12.76
N VAL A 13 2.65 -10.86 -12.99
CA VAL A 13 1.21 -11.05 -12.72
C VAL A 13 0.66 -12.18 -13.58
N GLU A 14 1.03 -12.24 -14.85
CA GLU A 14 0.61 -13.28 -15.79
C GLU A 14 1.10 -14.66 -15.35
N THR A 15 2.36 -14.78 -14.95
CA THR A 15 2.92 -16.03 -14.42
C THR A 15 2.10 -16.56 -13.24
N VAL A 16 1.75 -15.70 -12.28
CA VAL A 16 0.94 -16.10 -11.11
C VAL A 16 -0.51 -16.39 -11.51
N CYS A 17 -1.04 -15.65 -12.48
CA CYS A 17 -2.42 -15.83 -12.94
C CYS A 17 -2.62 -17.14 -13.73
N LEU A 18 -1.59 -17.66 -14.39
CA LEU A 18 -1.62 -18.97 -15.04
C LEU A 18 -1.89 -20.10 -14.04
N ASP A 19 -1.26 -20.07 -12.87
CA ASP A 19 -1.42 -21.09 -11.83
C ASP A 19 -2.84 -21.14 -11.25
N ILE A 20 -3.50 -19.98 -11.15
CA ILE A 20 -4.80 -19.83 -10.47
C ILE A 20 -5.96 -19.71 -11.49
N GLY A 21 -5.68 -19.56 -12.79
CA GLY A 21 -6.65 -19.45 -13.90
C GLY A 21 -7.37 -18.10 -14.02
N PHE A 22 -7.42 -17.53 -15.23
CA PHE A 22 -7.97 -16.18 -15.50
C PHE A 22 -9.48 -16.03 -15.28
N GLN A 23 -10.24 -17.12 -15.37
CA GLN A 23 -11.72 -17.07 -15.33
C GLN A 23 -12.29 -16.72 -13.95
N ASN A 24 -11.48 -16.86 -12.90
CA ASN A 24 -11.84 -16.59 -11.52
C ASN A 24 -11.34 -15.22 -11.03
N ARG A 25 -11.00 -14.29 -11.94
CA ARG A 25 -10.46 -12.96 -11.60
C ARG A 25 -11.49 -11.87 -11.82
N ILE A 26 -11.73 -11.10 -10.76
CA ILE A 26 -12.74 -10.05 -10.76
C ILE A 26 -12.08 -8.66 -10.78
N GLN A 27 -10.90 -8.49 -10.18
CA GLN A 27 -10.31 -7.17 -9.92
C GLN A 27 -8.78 -7.23 -9.75
N LEU A 28 -8.10 -6.16 -10.18
CA LEU A 28 -6.74 -5.82 -9.75
C LEU A 28 -6.79 -4.54 -8.91
N SER A 29 -6.39 -4.62 -7.64
CA SER A 29 -6.18 -3.43 -6.79
C SER A 29 -4.75 -2.95 -6.95
N MET A 30 -4.56 -1.64 -7.11
CA MET A 30 -3.24 -1.08 -7.36
C MET A 30 -3.05 0.24 -6.64
N ASP A 31 -1.80 0.56 -6.33
CA ASP A 31 -1.36 1.82 -5.73
C ASP A 31 -1.63 3.02 -6.66
N GLY A 32 -1.13 4.20 -6.28
CA GLY A 32 -1.31 5.46 -7.01
C GLY A 32 -1.07 5.43 -8.54
N PRO A 33 -1.49 6.50 -9.24
CA PRO A 33 -1.98 6.44 -10.62
C PRO A 33 -0.98 6.00 -11.71
N ASN A 34 0.30 6.37 -11.67
CA ASN A 34 1.09 6.37 -12.91
C ASN A 34 1.44 4.98 -13.49
N VAL A 35 2.10 4.11 -12.73
CA VAL A 35 2.54 2.79 -13.25
C VAL A 35 1.37 1.80 -13.32
N ASN A 36 0.38 2.05 -12.46
CA ASN A 36 -0.68 1.10 -12.16
C ASN A 36 -1.79 1.12 -13.22
N TRP A 37 -2.21 2.28 -13.72
CA TRP A 37 -3.24 2.32 -14.78
C TRP A 37 -2.81 1.64 -16.07
N LYS A 38 -1.53 1.70 -16.42
CA LYS A 38 -1.00 1.01 -17.60
C LYS A 38 -1.01 -0.50 -17.42
N LEU A 39 -0.63 -0.99 -16.24
CA LEU A 39 -0.71 -2.41 -15.88
C LEU A 39 -2.15 -2.94 -15.99
N PHE A 40 -3.12 -2.22 -15.41
CA PHE A 40 -4.53 -2.59 -15.51
C PHE A 40 -5.02 -2.65 -16.95
N SER A 41 -4.64 -1.67 -17.77
CA SER A 41 -5.02 -1.64 -19.18
C SER A 41 -4.50 -2.87 -19.94
N ILE A 42 -3.25 -3.27 -19.71
CA ILE A 42 -2.63 -4.46 -20.32
C ILE A 42 -3.36 -5.73 -19.85
N ALA A 43 -3.58 -5.86 -18.55
CA ALA A 43 -4.26 -7.02 -17.98
C ALA A 43 -5.72 -7.14 -18.44
N GLN A 44 -6.43 -6.02 -18.56
CA GLN A 44 -7.81 -6.00 -19.04
C GLN A 44 -7.89 -6.45 -20.50
N GLN A 45 -7.00 -5.94 -21.36
CA GLN A 45 -6.95 -6.36 -22.76
C GLN A 45 -6.73 -7.86 -22.89
N ASN A 46 -5.83 -8.45 -22.09
CA ASN A 46 -5.58 -9.88 -22.17
C ASN A 46 -6.76 -10.72 -21.64
N ILE A 47 -7.34 -10.35 -20.48
CA ILE A 47 -8.49 -11.06 -19.92
C ILE A 47 -9.70 -10.98 -20.86
N GLU A 48 -9.95 -9.82 -21.46
CA GLU A 48 -11.04 -9.63 -22.43
C GLU A 48 -10.78 -10.46 -23.69
N GLY A 49 -9.54 -10.54 -24.17
CA GLY A 49 -9.16 -11.40 -25.30
C GLY A 49 -9.33 -12.91 -25.02
N GLN A 50 -9.04 -13.37 -23.80
CA GLN A 50 -9.14 -14.79 -23.45
C GLN A 50 -10.54 -15.23 -23.03
N THR A 51 -11.32 -14.35 -22.42
CA THR A 51 -12.58 -14.72 -21.74
C THR A 51 -13.81 -14.01 -22.28
N GLY A 52 -13.64 -12.95 -23.09
CA GLY A 52 -14.72 -12.06 -23.52
C GLY A 52 -15.30 -11.19 -22.39
N LYS A 53 -14.70 -11.20 -21.19
CA LYS A 53 -15.17 -10.47 -20.01
C LYS A 53 -14.22 -9.33 -19.66
N LYS A 54 -14.76 -8.28 -19.05
CA LYS A 54 -14.00 -7.15 -18.51
C LYS A 54 -13.76 -7.31 -17.02
N MET A 55 -12.63 -6.81 -16.55
CA MET A 55 -12.36 -6.69 -15.11
C MET A 55 -13.21 -5.58 -14.49
N LEU A 56 -13.54 -5.72 -13.20
CA LEU A 56 -14.11 -4.64 -12.43
C LEU A 56 -13.03 -3.60 -12.12
N ASN A 57 -13.23 -2.38 -12.60
CA ASN A 57 -12.40 -1.24 -12.22
C ASN A 57 -13.01 -0.53 -11.00
N VAL A 58 -12.37 -0.68 -9.83
CA VAL A 58 -12.81 -0.03 -8.59
C VAL A 58 -12.03 1.25 -8.26
N GLY A 59 -11.13 1.70 -9.15
CA GLY A 59 -10.27 2.83 -8.87
C GLY A 59 -8.88 2.44 -8.35
N SER A 60 -8.07 3.46 -8.05
CA SER A 60 -6.84 3.28 -7.27
C SER A 60 -7.15 2.90 -5.83
N CYS A 61 -6.20 2.29 -5.14
CA CYS A 61 -6.28 1.98 -3.72
C CYS A 61 -6.80 3.19 -2.92
N GLY A 62 -7.90 3.03 -2.17
CA GLY A 62 -8.46 4.10 -1.33
C GLY A 62 -7.52 4.51 -0.19
N LEU A 63 -6.54 3.66 0.12
CA LEU A 63 -5.63 3.79 1.25
C LEU A 63 -4.58 4.92 1.08
N HIS A 64 -3.72 4.94 0.05
CA HIS A 64 -4.05 5.79 -1.10
C HIS A 64 -4.44 7.23 -0.79
N ILE A 65 -5.70 7.48 -1.11
CA ILE A 65 -6.37 8.75 -1.00
C ILE A 65 -6.34 9.22 0.46
N LEU A 66 -6.67 8.34 1.41
CA LEU A 66 -6.66 8.68 2.84
C LEU A 66 -5.27 9.11 3.33
N HIS A 67 -4.22 8.39 2.95
CA HIS A 67 -2.84 8.70 3.30
C HIS A 67 -2.42 10.06 2.73
N ASN A 68 -2.73 10.32 1.45
CA ASN A 68 -2.40 11.60 0.82
C ASN A 68 -3.19 12.77 1.42
N SER A 69 -4.47 12.57 1.75
CA SER A 69 -5.28 13.57 2.45
C SER A 69 -4.73 13.89 3.84
N PHE A 70 -4.34 12.87 4.61
CA PHE A 70 -3.72 13.06 5.93
C PHE A 70 -2.38 13.81 5.83
N ARG A 71 -1.53 13.42 4.86
CA ARG A 71 -0.27 14.11 4.58
C ARG A 71 -0.49 15.57 4.20
N ALA A 72 -1.48 15.87 3.35
CA ALA A 72 -1.83 17.23 2.98
C ALA A 72 -2.33 18.04 4.18
N GLY A 73 -3.13 17.43 5.06
CA GLY A 73 -3.56 18.04 6.32
C GLY A 73 -2.39 18.38 7.25
N CYS A 74 -1.43 17.47 7.43
CA CYS A 74 -0.22 17.74 8.21
C CYS A 74 0.60 18.89 7.61
N ALA A 75 0.76 18.92 6.28
CA ALA A 75 1.48 19.99 5.59
C ALA A 75 0.78 21.36 5.74
N ALA A 76 -0.56 21.40 5.60
CA ALA A 76 -1.34 22.63 5.72
C ALA A 76 -1.37 23.19 7.15
N THR A 77 -1.26 22.32 8.14
CA THR A 77 -1.21 22.70 9.57
C THR A 77 0.20 22.92 10.08
N HIS A 78 1.22 22.60 9.26
CA HIS A 78 2.63 22.54 9.68
C HIS A 78 2.87 21.60 10.88
N TRP A 79 2.00 20.58 11.04
CA TRP A 79 2.15 19.60 12.10
C TRP A 79 3.20 18.56 11.71
N GLU A 80 4.27 18.50 12.49
CA GLU A 80 5.33 17.49 12.38
C GLU A 80 4.91 16.13 12.97
N LEU A 81 3.66 15.72 12.71
CA LEU A 81 3.05 14.52 13.29
C LEU A 81 3.78 13.25 12.85
N GLY A 82 4.28 13.22 11.61
CA GLY A 82 5.13 12.12 11.12
C GLY A 82 6.41 11.96 11.94
N HIS A 83 7.07 13.06 12.29
CA HIS A 83 8.26 13.05 13.14
C HIS A 83 7.89 12.62 14.57
N ALA A 84 6.86 13.23 15.17
CA ALA A 84 6.41 12.89 16.53
C ALA A 84 6.05 11.41 16.69
N LEU A 85 5.26 10.86 15.78
CA LEU A 85 4.87 9.44 15.79
C LEU A 85 6.08 8.52 15.55
N SER A 86 7.01 8.91 14.68
CA SER A 86 8.25 8.15 14.43
C SER A 86 9.13 8.13 15.68
N THR A 87 9.33 9.27 16.34
CA THR A 87 10.08 9.34 17.60
C THR A 87 9.42 8.50 18.68
N LEU A 88 8.09 8.57 18.81
CA LEU A 88 7.35 7.75 19.78
C LEU A 88 7.54 6.26 19.53
N LYS A 89 7.48 5.84 18.26
CA LYS A 89 7.76 4.45 17.87
C LYS A 89 9.17 4.02 18.32
N TRP A 90 10.20 4.82 18.03
CA TRP A 90 11.57 4.48 18.42
C TRP A 90 11.74 4.46 19.94
N LEU A 91 11.09 5.39 20.66
CA LEU A 91 11.08 5.43 22.11
C LEU A 91 10.57 4.13 22.73
N PHE A 92 9.44 3.61 22.24
CA PHE A 92 8.90 2.34 22.73
C PHE A 92 9.58 1.11 22.12
N LYS A 93 10.17 1.21 20.93
CA LYS A 93 10.94 0.12 20.34
C LYS A 93 12.24 -0.15 21.08
N ASP A 94 12.97 0.90 21.42
CA ASP A 94 14.33 0.80 21.93
C ASP A 94 14.39 0.82 23.47
N VAL A 95 13.27 1.13 24.14
CA VAL A 95 13.19 1.12 25.61
C VAL A 95 12.12 0.13 26.08
N PRO A 96 12.47 -1.15 26.34
CA PRO A 96 11.53 -2.17 26.79
C PRO A 96 10.77 -1.81 28.06
N ALA A 97 11.44 -1.16 29.03
CA ALA A 97 10.81 -0.70 30.27
C ALA A 97 9.61 0.23 30.00
N ARG A 98 9.72 1.15 29.04
CA ARG A 98 8.60 2.01 28.66
C ARG A 98 7.44 1.24 28.04
N ARG A 99 7.68 0.10 27.38
CA ARG A 99 6.59 -0.75 26.88
C ARG A 99 5.90 -1.49 28.01
N GLU A 100 6.66 -1.95 28.99
CA GLU A 100 6.12 -2.55 30.21
C GLU A 100 5.20 -1.54 30.91
N ASP A 101 5.71 -0.34 31.19
CA ASP A 101 4.94 0.76 31.79
C ASP A 101 3.68 1.09 30.97
N TYR A 102 3.82 1.20 29.63
CA TYR A 102 2.67 1.46 28.76
C TYR A 102 1.62 0.35 28.83
N THR A 103 2.05 -0.91 28.88
CA THR A 103 1.16 -2.06 28.94
C THR A 103 0.45 -2.13 30.28
N GLU A 104 1.16 -1.83 31.36
CA GLU A 104 0.59 -1.75 32.70
C GLU A 104 -0.49 -0.66 32.79
N VAL A 105 -0.19 0.54 32.27
CA VAL A 105 -1.12 1.68 32.35
C VAL A 105 -2.32 1.53 31.41
N THR A 106 -2.11 1.04 30.18
CA THR A 106 -3.17 1.00 29.16
C THR A 106 -3.90 -0.33 29.08
N GLY A 107 -3.35 -1.40 29.66
CA GLY A 107 -3.82 -2.76 29.47
C GLY A 107 -3.61 -3.30 28.05
N THR A 108 -2.87 -2.58 27.20
CA THR A 108 -2.64 -2.93 25.80
C THR A 108 -1.15 -2.89 25.44
N SER A 109 -0.72 -3.78 24.54
CA SER A 109 0.64 -3.75 24.03
C SER A 109 0.83 -2.58 23.05
N PHE A 110 1.93 -1.84 23.18
CA PHE A 110 2.26 -0.81 22.20
C PHE A 110 2.43 -1.41 20.80
N PRO A 111 1.76 -0.89 19.76
CA PRO A 111 1.86 -1.42 18.40
C PRO A 111 3.23 -1.07 17.80
N LEU A 112 4.19 -1.99 17.92
CA LEU A 112 5.54 -1.84 17.35
C LEU A 112 5.55 -1.98 15.82
N THR A 113 4.54 -2.65 15.28
CA THR A 113 4.32 -2.78 13.85
C THR A 113 3.60 -1.53 13.39
N SER A 114 4.34 -0.59 12.81
CA SER A 114 3.73 0.34 11.89
C SER A 114 3.00 -0.49 10.84
N VAL A 115 1.67 -0.43 10.81
CA VAL A 115 0.95 -0.53 9.55
C VAL A 115 1.47 0.66 8.75
N ILE A 116 2.59 0.43 8.06
CA ILE A 116 2.97 1.23 6.91
C ILE A 116 1.87 0.88 5.92
N ILE A 117 0.84 1.71 5.97
CA ILE A 117 -0.05 1.92 4.85
C ILE A 117 0.89 2.31 3.70
N ASP A 118 1.02 1.37 2.77
CA ASP A 118 1.72 1.48 1.50
C ASP A 118 3.26 1.45 1.58
N GLY A 119 3.76 0.24 1.30
CA GLY A 119 5.16 -0.01 1.05
C GLY A 119 5.64 0.77 -0.16
N LEU A 120 6.42 1.80 0.09
CA LEU A 120 7.65 2.14 -0.63
C LEU A 120 8.27 3.31 0.12
N ASN A 121 9.52 3.16 0.51
CA ASN A 121 10.36 4.21 1.07
C ASN A 121 10.21 5.53 0.28
N MET A 122 9.44 6.48 0.82
CA MET A 122 9.32 7.83 0.28
C MET A 122 9.41 8.91 1.37
N TRP A 123 10.13 8.61 2.45
CA TRP A 123 10.63 9.59 3.42
C TRP A 123 12.07 10.01 3.10
N ARG A 124 12.36 10.25 1.81
CA ARG A 124 13.48 11.05 1.31
C ARG A 124 13.03 11.81 0.08
#